data_AF-A0A3M8FS92-F1
#
_entry.id   AF-A0A3M8FS92-F1
#
_cell.length_a   1.000
_cell.length_b   1.000
_cell.length_c   1.000
_cell.angle_alpha   90.00
_cell.angle_beta   90.00
_cell.angle_gamma   90.00
#
_symmetry.space_group_name_H-M   'P 1'
#
loop_
_entity.id
_entity.type
_entity.pdbx_description
1 polymer ?
#
loop_
_entity_poly.entity_id
_entity_poly.type
_entity_poly.pdbx_seq_one_letter_code
_entity_poly.pdbx_strand_id
1 'polypeptide(L)'
;MNTSRSICWPTLSAVLTLFLLVILAVETGCLPKDTSPIAITETGASRFGDSPAHMSWFEVQNVINNRCVTCHAAPGPAARLDFTQASVVREEALRGLLLERLNDEQNPMPPSGLLTEDVRRGFAEWIDRGAPVEDVEKRRLSDSSEYTGQSDRSDNSITAAVPFDVSERGFEFLDRMQGQWIGSMNLMGQDMPWFAFDYRAIGPAHVHGIFEGGTMGNLMTSFFYARFRGVDTLIARNGGILNGIYRTSYFVLDRVEQNGTAATYRFVDAIGGESIMRMSLTFDGDSLDWVAYTSRMGERPEPTRHMKFEARRRSTTLAESAAELLGFPSKERVLDLPNGFEKPDWGEFGPVTSASYMWQSQSLSYDEMGVLANDPVRIEHLPHLARLSLTFERPTAIRDESLLVYLSTQPLTKADGTLRSRWGYIDEKVFDSVVLFPEINRKQNEFTMTYVHPGNYSLTVIADVDADGIPGSKDVILLSRQIDITPGSHPKLTVDGSKK
;
A
#
# COMPACT_ATOMS: atom_id res chain seq x y z
N MET A 1 30.94 -0.57 34.82
CA MET A 1 31.02 -0.10 33.41
C MET A 1 30.73 -1.29 32.50
N ASN A 2 29.49 -1.35 32.00
CA ASN A 2 28.98 -2.03 30.80
C ASN A 2 27.47 -2.19 30.98
N THR A 3 26.73 -1.11 30.74
CA THR A 3 25.27 -1.14 30.69
C THR A 3 24.85 -1.63 29.31
N SER A 4 24.65 -2.95 29.19
CA SER A 4 24.01 -3.60 28.06
C SER A 4 22.54 -3.17 28.01
N ARG A 5 22.17 -2.32 27.05
CA ARG A 5 20.77 -2.03 26.74
C ARG A 5 20.18 -3.23 26.00
N SER A 6 19.34 -4.00 26.66
CA SER A 6 18.40 -4.93 26.03
C SER A 6 17.37 -4.12 25.25
N ILE A 7 17.41 -4.19 23.92
CA ILE A 7 16.38 -3.63 23.04
C ILE A 7 15.25 -4.65 23.00
N CYS A 8 14.16 -4.38 23.71
CA CYS A 8 12.87 -5.03 23.48
C CYS A 8 12.36 -4.51 22.13
N TRP A 9 12.18 -5.40 21.16
CA TRP A 9 11.46 -5.10 19.93
C TRP A 9 9.99 -4.84 20.27
N PRO A 10 9.37 -3.73 19.84
CA PRO A 10 7.92 -3.67 19.79
C PRO A 10 7.47 -4.73 18.77
N THR A 11 6.52 -5.57 19.17
CA THR A 11 6.03 -6.69 18.38
C THR A 11 5.28 -6.19 17.14
N LEU A 12 5.47 -6.81 15.97
CA LEU A 12 4.56 -6.63 14.82
C LEU A 12 3.13 -7.04 15.23
N SER A 13 3.03 -8.01 16.15
CA SER A 13 1.82 -8.38 16.87
C SER A 13 1.22 -7.29 17.76
N ALA A 14 1.93 -6.26 18.23
CA ALA A 14 1.29 -5.15 18.96
C ALA A 14 0.41 -4.30 18.03
N VAL A 15 0.63 -4.38 16.70
CA VAL A 15 -0.19 -3.72 15.68
C VAL A 15 -1.45 -4.55 15.35
N LEU A 16 -1.44 -5.88 15.58
CA LEU A 16 -2.56 -6.77 15.24
C LEU A 16 -3.30 -7.36 16.47
N THR A 17 -2.60 -7.60 17.57
CA THR A 17 -3.15 -8.18 18.82
C THR A 17 -3.82 -7.14 19.71
N LEU A 18 -3.44 -5.85 19.64
CA LEU A 18 -4.25 -4.78 20.24
C LEU A 18 -5.55 -4.52 19.43
N PHE A 19 -5.60 -4.99 18.18
CA PHE A 19 -6.78 -4.93 17.31
C PHE A 19 -7.85 -5.98 17.67
N LEU A 20 -7.48 -7.06 18.38
CA LEU A 20 -8.42 -8.10 18.84
C LEU A 20 -8.71 -8.08 20.36
N LEU A 21 -7.81 -7.58 21.22
CA LEU A 21 -7.97 -7.66 22.68
C LEU A 21 -8.78 -6.54 23.34
N VAL A 22 -9.13 -5.47 22.63
CA VAL A 22 -10.07 -4.44 23.11
C VAL A 22 -11.54 -4.88 22.98
N ILE A 23 -11.81 -6.01 22.32
CA ILE A 23 -13.17 -6.55 22.10
C ILE A 23 -13.66 -7.41 23.28
N LEU A 24 -12.81 -7.78 24.26
CA LEU A 24 -13.20 -8.63 25.38
C LEU A 24 -12.59 -8.19 26.72
N ALA A 25 -12.95 -7.00 27.20
CA ALA A 25 -12.94 -6.69 28.63
C ALA A 25 -13.82 -5.48 28.96
N VAL A 26 -14.40 -5.51 30.16
CA VAL A 26 -15.16 -4.46 30.86
C VAL A 26 -16.68 -4.56 30.75
N GLU A 27 -17.22 -5.63 31.35
CA GLU A 27 -18.35 -5.45 32.28
C GLU A 27 -17.81 -5.19 33.70
N THR A 28 -18.58 -4.38 34.44
CA THR A 28 -18.50 -4.00 35.87
C THR A 28 -17.72 -2.74 36.26
N GLY A 29 -18.48 -1.71 36.68
CA GLY A 29 -18.24 -1.06 37.97
C GLY A 29 -17.80 0.41 38.00
N CYS A 30 -18.80 1.31 38.06
CA CYS A 30 -18.92 2.46 38.98
C CYS A 30 -17.89 3.62 39.02
N LEU A 31 -18.33 4.81 38.54
CA LEU A 31 -18.48 6.16 39.18
C LEU A 31 -17.36 6.78 40.08
N PRO A 32 -17.32 8.13 40.31
CA PRO A 32 -18.21 9.22 39.84
C PRO A 32 -17.52 10.47 39.24
N LYS A 33 -18.39 11.33 38.68
CA LYS A 33 -18.26 12.74 38.29
C LYS A 33 -17.39 13.61 39.20
N ASP A 34 -16.71 14.59 38.59
CA ASP A 34 -16.81 15.97 39.08
C ASP A 34 -16.70 17.02 37.96
N THR A 35 -17.30 18.16 38.27
CA THR A 35 -17.86 19.20 37.41
C THR A 35 -16.90 20.33 37.03
N SER A 36 -17.06 20.91 35.83
CA SER A 36 -17.54 22.29 35.63
C SER A 36 -17.39 22.77 34.17
N PRO A 37 -18.35 23.55 33.63
CA PRO A 37 -18.36 23.96 32.23
C PRO A 37 -17.56 25.26 32.00
N ILE A 38 -16.77 25.29 30.92
CA ILE A 38 -16.26 26.55 30.35
C ILE A 38 -17.22 26.97 29.25
N ALA A 39 -17.92 28.09 29.49
CA ALA A 39 -18.71 28.78 28.49
C ALA A 39 -17.77 29.42 27.46
N ILE A 40 -17.91 29.03 26.19
CA ILE A 40 -17.34 29.78 25.06
C ILE A 40 -18.52 30.42 24.34
N THR A 41 -18.51 31.74 24.35
CA THR A 41 -19.44 32.63 23.66
C THR A 41 -19.35 32.44 22.14
N GLU A 42 -20.51 32.18 21.54
CA GLU A 42 -20.77 32.30 20.11
C GLU A 42 -20.61 33.76 19.66
N THR A 43 -19.71 34.02 18.70
CA THR A 43 -19.89 35.10 17.72
C THR A 43 -19.11 34.75 16.44
N GLY A 44 -19.83 34.41 15.37
CA GLY A 44 -19.21 34.18 14.07
C GLY A 44 -20.09 33.42 13.08
N ALA A 45 -21.33 33.86 12.88
CA ALA A 45 -22.16 33.37 11.80
C ALA A 45 -21.54 33.74 10.44
N SER A 46 -20.89 32.77 9.78
CA SER A 46 -20.60 32.86 8.36
C SER A 46 -21.85 32.40 7.59
N ARG A 47 -22.33 33.29 6.73
CA ARG A 47 -23.42 33.00 5.80
C ARG A 47 -22.84 32.21 4.64
N PHE A 48 -22.97 30.90 4.66
CA PHE A 48 -22.97 30.08 3.45
C PHE A 48 -24.41 29.70 3.13
N GLY A 49 -25.01 30.50 2.25
CA GLY A 49 -26.21 30.11 1.52
C GLY A 49 -25.79 29.21 0.37
N ASP A 50 -26.17 27.94 0.47
CA ASP A 50 -26.82 27.09 -0.53
C ASP A 50 -26.63 25.65 -0.07
N SER A 51 -27.74 24.91 -0.01
CA SER A 51 -27.78 23.54 0.52
C SER A 51 -26.72 22.69 -0.17
N PRO A 52 -25.79 22.04 0.56
CA PRO A 52 -24.82 21.15 -0.08
C PRO A 52 -25.59 20.06 -0.82
N ALA A 53 -25.19 19.78 -2.06
CA ALA A 53 -25.77 18.72 -2.86
C ALA A 53 -25.79 17.42 -2.03
N HIS A 54 -26.96 16.80 -1.93
CA HIS A 54 -27.14 15.61 -1.12
C HIS A 54 -26.23 14.48 -1.60
N MET A 55 -25.55 13.81 -0.67
CA MET A 55 -24.66 12.71 -0.99
C MET A 55 -25.45 11.55 -1.66
N SER A 56 -25.02 11.18 -2.86
CA SER A 56 -25.52 10.05 -3.63
C SER A 56 -24.87 8.73 -3.18
N TRP A 57 -25.43 7.59 -3.60
CA TRP A 57 -24.78 6.29 -3.36
C TRP A 57 -23.36 6.25 -3.91
N PHE A 58 -23.11 6.87 -5.06
CA PHE A 58 -21.80 6.93 -5.69
C PHE A 58 -20.76 7.63 -4.80
N GLU A 59 -21.12 8.77 -4.21
CA GLU A 59 -20.25 9.50 -3.28
C GLU A 59 -20.03 8.73 -1.98
N VAL A 60 -21.07 8.07 -1.45
CA VAL A 60 -20.96 7.16 -0.30
C VAL A 60 -19.99 6.01 -0.62
N GLN A 61 -20.15 5.38 -1.77
CA GLN A 61 -19.34 4.25 -2.21
C GLN A 61 -17.87 4.65 -2.34
N ASN A 62 -17.57 5.86 -2.81
CA ASN A 62 -16.20 6.38 -2.83
C ASN A 62 -15.58 6.47 -1.46
N VAL A 63 -16.32 7.03 -0.50
CA VAL A 63 -15.83 7.12 0.87
C VAL A 63 -15.62 5.72 1.45
N ILE A 64 -16.57 4.79 1.24
CA ILE A 64 -16.44 3.41 1.68
C ILE A 64 -15.20 2.73 1.08
N ASN A 65 -15.01 2.84 -0.24
CA ASN A 65 -13.87 2.26 -0.95
C ASN A 65 -12.53 2.83 -0.46
N ASN A 66 -12.48 4.14 -0.21
CA ASN A 66 -11.23 4.84 0.13
C ASN A 66 -10.90 4.83 1.63
N ARG A 67 -11.86 4.47 2.50
CA ARG A 67 -11.73 4.61 3.97
C ARG A 67 -12.07 3.35 4.74
N CYS A 68 -12.90 2.47 4.21
CA CYS A 68 -13.49 1.38 5.00
C CYS A 68 -13.12 0.01 4.42
N VAL A 69 -13.10 -0.13 3.09
CA VAL A 69 -12.79 -1.40 2.39
C VAL A 69 -11.42 -1.95 2.76
N THR A 70 -10.45 -1.13 3.16
CA THR A 70 -9.13 -1.62 3.63
C THR A 70 -9.25 -2.64 4.77
N CYS A 71 -10.20 -2.43 5.70
CA CYS A 71 -10.43 -3.32 6.84
C CYS A 71 -11.68 -4.20 6.67
N HIS A 72 -12.63 -3.78 5.83
CA HIS A 72 -13.95 -4.39 5.66
C HIS A 72 -14.12 -5.08 4.30
N ALA A 73 -13.05 -5.65 3.72
CA ALA A 73 -13.14 -6.42 2.47
C ALA A 73 -12.92 -7.92 2.70
N ALA A 74 -13.47 -8.73 1.80
CA ALA A 74 -13.15 -10.15 1.67
C ALA A 74 -11.64 -10.41 1.48
N PRO A 75 -11.10 -11.57 1.93
CA PRO A 75 -11.82 -12.75 2.45
C PRO A 75 -12.00 -12.78 3.99
N GLY A 76 -11.52 -11.78 4.73
CA GLY A 76 -11.60 -11.73 6.20
C GLY A 76 -12.02 -10.36 6.74
N PRO A 77 -13.21 -9.83 6.38
CA PRO A 77 -13.59 -8.48 6.74
C PRO A 77 -13.75 -8.30 8.25
N ALA A 78 -13.30 -7.17 8.78
CA ALA A 78 -13.49 -6.78 10.17
C ALA A 78 -14.97 -6.83 10.55
N ALA A 79 -15.26 -7.38 11.74
CA ALA A 79 -16.62 -7.66 12.22
C ALA A 79 -17.49 -8.52 11.27
N ARG A 80 -16.88 -9.20 10.29
CA ARG A 80 -17.58 -9.94 9.22
C ARG A 80 -18.46 -9.05 8.33
N LEU A 81 -18.16 -7.74 8.28
CA LEU A 81 -18.87 -6.78 7.44
C LEU A 81 -18.09 -6.53 6.16
N ASP A 82 -18.54 -7.14 5.05
CA ASP A 82 -17.94 -6.95 3.73
C ASP A 82 -18.51 -5.71 3.03
N PHE A 83 -17.85 -4.58 3.23
CA PHE A 83 -18.22 -3.30 2.62
C PHE A 83 -17.86 -3.18 1.13
N THR A 84 -17.32 -4.23 0.50
CA THR A 84 -17.30 -4.30 -0.98
C THR A 84 -18.70 -4.52 -1.55
N GLN A 85 -19.66 -4.96 -0.72
CA GLN A 85 -21.04 -5.21 -1.10
C GLN A 85 -21.93 -4.03 -0.69
N ALA A 86 -22.55 -3.36 -1.66
CA ALA A 86 -23.44 -2.23 -1.44
C ALA A 86 -24.61 -2.54 -0.49
N SER A 87 -25.12 -3.77 -0.56
CA SER A 87 -26.17 -4.28 0.32
C SER A 87 -25.77 -4.27 1.79
N VAL A 88 -24.54 -4.68 2.12
CA VAL A 88 -24.02 -4.72 3.49
C VAL A 88 -23.87 -3.30 4.04
N VAL A 89 -23.29 -2.38 3.25
CA VAL A 89 -23.17 -0.97 3.64
C VAL A 89 -24.55 -0.38 3.94
N ARG A 90 -25.51 -0.60 3.03
CA ARG A 90 -26.88 -0.11 3.19
C ARG A 90 -27.57 -0.70 4.43
N GLU A 91 -27.41 -2.00 4.67
CA GLU A 91 -28.00 -2.68 5.82
C GLU A 91 -27.48 -2.11 7.14
N GLU A 92 -26.17 -1.95 7.27
CA GLU A 92 -25.54 -1.35 8.46
C GLU A 92 -25.89 0.13 8.64
N ALA A 93 -26.07 0.85 7.52
CA ALA A 93 -26.52 2.23 7.52
C ALA A 93 -27.95 2.37 8.04
N LEU A 94 -28.87 1.52 7.57
CA LEU A 94 -30.27 1.51 8.00
C LEU A 94 -30.46 0.97 9.43
N ARG A 95 -29.51 0.17 9.94
CA ARG A 95 -29.45 -0.22 11.35
C ARG A 95 -28.97 0.91 12.27
N GLY A 96 -28.48 2.01 11.72
CA GLY A 96 -27.86 3.11 12.46
C GLY A 96 -26.42 2.84 12.91
N LEU A 97 -25.95 1.58 12.82
CA LEU A 97 -24.63 1.16 13.26
C LEU A 97 -23.51 1.85 12.48
N LEU A 98 -23.68 2.05 11.16
CA LEU A 98 -22.68 2.75 10.37
C LEU A 98 -22.47 4.18 10.87
N LEU A 99 -23.55 4.94 11.08
CA LEU A 99 -23.45 6.33 11.52
C LEU A 99 -22.94 6.43 12.95
N GLU A 100 -23.31 5.50 13.83
CA GLU A 100 -22.76 5.40 15.18
C GLU A 100 -21.24 5.21 15.14
N ARG A 101 -20.75 4.23 14.37
CA ARG A 101 -19.31 3.96 14.22
C ARG A 101 -18.55 5.13 13.58
N LEU A 102 -19.16 5.83 12.62
CA LEU A 102 -18.55 7.00 11.97
C LEU A 102 -18.44 8.22 12.91
N ASN A 103 -19.20 8.27 14.01
CA ASN A 103 -19.20 9.36 14.98
C ASN A 103 -18.53 9.01 16.32
N ASP A 104 -17.97 7.80 16.45
CA ASP A 104 -17.34 7.35 17.70
C ASP A 104 -15.93 7.96 17.87
N GLU A 105 -15.83 9.02 18.67
CA GLU A 105 -14.54 9.67 18.99
C GLU A 105 -13.60 8.79 19.82
N GLN A 106 -14.13 7.83 20.59
CA GLN A 106 -13.34 6.98 21.48
C GLN A 106 -12.76 5.78 20.73
N ASN A 107 -13.45 5.31 19.70
CA ASN A 107 -13.02 4.23 18.83
C ASN A 107 -13.32 4.59 17.36
N PRO A 108 -12.56 5.52 16.76
CA PRO A 108 -12.85 6.09 15.46
C PRO A 108 -12.79 5.05 14.35
N MET A 109 -13.73 5.13 13.41
CA MET A 109 -13.72 4.38 12.17
C MET A 109 -13.69 5.36 10.98
N PRO A 110 -12.57 5.44 10.23
CA PRO A 110 -11.39 4.58 10.30
C PRO A 110 -10.48 4.84 11.54
N PRO A 111 -9.62 3.88 11.93
CA PRO A 111 -8.73 4.01 13.10
C PRO A 111 -7.77 5.20 13.05
N SER A 112 -7.53 5.75 11.87
CA SER A 112 -6.73 6.97 11.67
C SER A 112 -7.38 8.26 12.20
N GLY A 113 -8.62 8.17 12.73
CA GLY A 113 -9.41 9.30 13.20
C GLY A 113 -10.73 9.46 12.43
N LEU A 114 -11.62 10.28 12.97
CA LEU A 114 -12.93 10.53 12.38
C LEU A 114 -12.84 11.07 10.94
N LEU A 115 -13.84 10.72 10.13
CA LEU A 115 -14.07 11.41 8.86
C LEU A 115 -14.41 12.88 9.13
N THR A 116 -14.17 13.74 8.13
CA THR A 116 -14.52 15.16 8.24
C THR A 116 -16.01 15.32 8.53
N GLU A 117 -16.36 16.40 9.22
CA GLU A 117 -17.76 16.67 9.58
C GLU A 117 -18.68 16.69 8.36
N ASP A 118 -18.24 17.29 7.26
CA ASP A 118 -19.01 17.32 6.01
C ASP A 118 -19.30 15.92 5.45
N VAL A 119 -18.32 15.01 5.51
CA VAL A 119 -18.50 13.63 5.06
C VAL A 119 -19.47 12.91 5.98
N ARG A 120 -19.31 13.02 7.31
CA ARG A 120 -20.21 12.39 8.28
C ARG A 120 -21.65 12.92 8.15
N ARG A 121 -21.81 14.22 7.93
CA ARG A 121 -23.11 14.85 7.64
C ARG A 121 -23.72 14.31 6.34
N GLY A 122 -22.92 14.16 5.29
CA GLY A 122 -23.36 13.55 4.03
C GLY A 122 -23.85 12.11 4.20
N PHE A 123 -23.18 11.29 5.02
CA PHE A 123 -23.68 9.96 5.39
C PHE A 123 -25.00 10.03 6.13
N ALA A 124 -25.14 10.92 7.12
CA ALA A 124 -26.38 11.11 7.86
C ALA A 124 -27.55 11.47 6.93
N GLU A 125 -27.35 12.44 6.02
CA GLU A 125 -28.36 12.84 5.05
C GLU A 125 -28.73 11.72 4.07
N TRP A 126 -27.73 10.96 3.59
CA TRP A 126 -27.98 9.79 2.73
C TRP A 126 -28.80 8.70 3.46
N ILE A 127 -28.48 8.46 4.73
CA ILE A 127 -29.21 7.51 5.60
C ILE A 127 -30.64 7.98 5.85
N ASP A 128 -30.85 9.24 6.19
CA ASP A 128 -32.17 9.84 6.44
C ASP A 128 -33.09 9.73 5.22
N ARG A 129 -32.52 9.68 4.01
CA ARG A 129 -33.24 9.45 2.76
C ARG A 129 -33.53 7.97 2.47
N GLY A 130 -33.29 7.08 3.44
CA GLY A 130 -33.52 5.64 3.32
C GLY A 130 -32.36 4.88 2.68
N ALA A 131 -31.16 5.46 2.71
CA ALA A 131 -29.93 4.89 2.14
C ALA A 131 -30.16 4.34 0.72
N PRO A 132 -30.62 5.20 -0.23
CA PRO A 132 -30.90 4.76 -1.58
C PRO A 132 -29.60 4.24 -2.21
N VAL A 133 -29.61 2.96 -2.59
CA VAL A 133 -28.60 2.34 -3.46
C VAL A 133 -29.28 2.23 -4.80
N GLU A 134 -29.10 3.24 -5.65
CA GLU A 134 -29.66 3.19 -7.00
C GLU A 134 -28.86 2.19 -7.84
N ASP A 135 -29.55 1.42 -8.70
CA ASP A 135 -28.90 0.67 -9.77
C ASP A 135 -28.16 1.69 -10.64
N VAL A 136 -26.82 1.71 -10.58
CA VAL A 136 -25.96 2.59 -11.38
C VAL A 136 -26.30 2.50 -12.88
N GLU A 137 -26.92 1.41 -13.33
CA GLU A 137 -27.40 1.23 -14.71
C GLU A 137 -28.68 2.01 -15.07
N LYS A 138 -29.56 2.36 -14.13
CA LYS A 138 -30.86 2.98 -14.47
C LYS A 138 -30.83 4.51 -14.62
N ARG A 139 -29.93 5.21 -13.92
CA ARG A 139 -29.72 6.66 -14.13
C ARG A 139 -29.05 6.99 -15.47
N ARG A 140 -28.31 6.03 -16.04
CA ARG A 140 -27.63 6.15 -17.35
C ARG A 140 -28.55 6.47 -18.52
N LEU A 141 -29.86 6.22 -18.40
CA LEU A 141 -30.82 6.37 -19.51
C LEU A 141 -31.86 7.47 -19.33
N SER A 142 -32.01 8.07 -18.14
CA SER A 142 -33.10 9.03 -17.88
C SER A 142 -32.66 10.48 -17.70
N ASP A 143 -31.41 10.77 -17.29
CA ASP A 143 -30.97 12.13 -16.96
C ASP A 143 -29.70 12.55 -17.73
N SER A 144 -29.74 12.46 -19.06
CA SER A 144 -28.72 13.07 -19.92
C SER A 144 -28.94 14.58 -20.16
N SER A 145 -29.71 15.26 -19.29
CA SER A 145 -29.86 16.71 -19.33
C SER A 145 -29.71 17.29 -17.93
N GLU A 146 -28.69 18.16 -17.78
CA GLU A 146 -28.52 19.11 -16.68
C GLU A 146 -28.24 18.50 -15.28
N TYR A 147 -27.03 17.95 -15.10
CA TYR A 147 -26.35 18.04 -13.81
C TYR A 147 -25.20 19.05 -13.93
N THR A 148 -25.50 20.33 -13.73
CA THR A 148 -24.51 21.43 -13.62
C THR A 148 -24.17 21.75 -12.15
N GLY A 149 -24.49 20.86 -11.22
CA GLY A 149 -24.14 20.97 -9.80
C GLY A 149 -22.68 20.61 -9.53
N GLN A 150 -21.76 21.19 -10.30
CA GLN A 150 -20.35 21.20 -9.97
C GLN A 150 -20.18 22.17 -8.82
N SER A 151 -20.14 21.66 -7.58
CA SER A 151 -19.75 22.49 -6.44
C SER A 151 -18.41 23.13 -6.81
N ASP A 152 -18.36 24.45 -6.79
CA ASP A 152 -17.16 25.28 -6.85
C ASP A 152 -16.24 24.91 -5.67
N ARG A 153 -15.63 23.72 -5.71
CA ARG A 153 -14.30 23.54 -5.17
C ARG A 153 -13.45 24.40 -6.07
N SER A 154 -13.32 25.66 -5.65
CA SER A 154 -12.42 26.64 -6.20
C SER A 154 -11.17 25.92 -6.65
N ASP A 155 -10.87 26.09 -7.93
CA ASP A 155 -9.70 25.72 -8.70
C ASP A 155 -8.41 26.13 -7.97
N ASN A 156 -8.17 25.53 -6.80
CA ASN A 156 -6.94 25.65 -6.03
C ASN A 156 -5.89 25.07 -6.95
N SER A 157 -5.20 26.00 -7.60
CA SER A 157 -4.40 25.82 -8.80
C SER A 157 -3.66 24.50 -8.78
N ILE A 158 -4.15 23.54 -9.57
CA ILE A 158 -3.39 22.33 -9.86
C ILE A 158 -2.10 22.80 -10.55
N THR A 159 -1.01 22.84 -9.82
CA THR A 159 0.29 23.21 -10.38
C THR A 159 0.83 22.01 -11.15
N ALA A 160 0.73 22.09 -12.47
CA ALA A 160 1.25 21.05 -13.35
C ALA A 160 2.73 20.76 -13.04
N ALA A 161 3.10 19.48 -13.09
CA ALA A 161 4.47 19.09 -12.81
C ALA A 161 5.47 19.66 -13.84
N VAL A 162 6.57 20.19 -13.33
CA VAL A 162 7.72 20.67 -14.12
C VAL A 162 8.83 19.63 -13.99
N PRO A 163 9.17 18.90 -15.06
CA PRO A 163 10.22 17.87 -14.98
C PRO A 163 11.59 18.49 -14.73
N PHE A 164 12.41 17.79 -13.94
CA PHE A 164 13.82 18.07 -13.77
C PHE A 164 14.62 17.36 -14.87
N ASP A 165 15.44 18.10 -15.60
CA ASP A 165 16.30 17.55 -16.65
C ASP A 165 17.50 16.79 -16.04
N VAL A 166 17.58 15.49 -16.32
CA VAL A 166 18.65 14.61 -15.79
C VAL A 166 19.82 14.40 -16.74
N SER A 167 19.93 15.21 -17.79
CA SER A 167 21.07 15.19 -18.72
C SER A 167 22.40 15.48 -18.00
N GLU A 168 22.41 16.43 -17.07
CA GLU A 168 23.60 16.84 -16.32
C GLU A 168 23.72 16.18 -14.93
N ARG A 169 22.62 16.09 -14.17
CA ARG A 169 22.59 15.55 -12.79
C ARG A 169 21.23 14.94 -12.46
N GLY A 170 21.15 14.10 -11.45
CA GLY A 170 19.91 13.47 -11.01
C GLY A 170 19.80 12.02 -11.47
N PHE A 171 20.44 11.66 -12.58
CA PHE A 171 20.44 10.30 -13.12
C PHE A 171 21.09 9.28 -12.17
N GLU A 172 22.03 9.72 -11.32
CA GLU A 172 22.66 8.90 -10.29
C GLU A 172 21.68 8.36 -9.23
N PHE A 173 20.44 8.88 -9.16
CA PHE A 173 19.36 8.30 -8.36
C PHE A 173 19.20 6.80 -8.63
N LEU A 174 19.24 6.39 -9.91
CA LEU A 174 19.02 5.01 -10.32
C LEU A 174 20.05 4.06 -9.70
N ASP A 175 21.32 4.48 -9.67
CA ASP A 175 22.39 3.74 -9.00
C ASP A 175 22.21 3.72 -7.49
N ARG A 176 21.91 4.89 -6.89
CA ARG A 176 21.73 5.04 -5.43
C ARG A 176 20.60 4.18 -4.88
N MET A 177 19.51 4.01 -5.64
CA MET A 177 18.32 3.26 -5.21
C MET A 177 18.57 1.75 -5.10
N GLN A 178 19.56 1.21 -5.83
CA GLN A 178 19.82 -0.23 -5.87
C GLN A 178 20.22 -0.80 -4.50
N GLY A 179 19.71 -2.01 -4.25
CA GLY A 179 20.04 -2.81 -3.07
C GLY A 179 18.83 -3.15 -2.21
N GLN A 180 19.11 -3.94 -1.18
CA GLN A 180 18.15 -4.29 -0.13
C GLN A 180 18.20 -3.23 0.98
N TRP A 181 17.08 -2.56 1.19
CA TRP A 181 16.89 -1.52 2.20
C TRP A 181 16.03 -2.06 3.32
N ILE A 182 16.56 -1.99 4.55
CA ILE A 182 15.88 -2.49 5.75
C ILE A 182 15.84 -1.38 6.79
N GLY A 183 14.67 -1.19 7.39
CA GLY A 183 14.51 -0.23 8.49
C GLY A 183 13.06 -0.12 8.95
N SER A 184 12.68 1.04 9.48
CA SER A 184 11.35 1.27 10.04
C SER A 184 10.45 2.00 9.06
N MET A 185 9.15 1.71 9.11
CA MET A 185 8.12 2.29 8.27
C MET A 185 6.99 2.87 9.12
N ASN A 186 6.68 4.15 8.97
CA ASN A 186 5.40 4.73 9.39
C ASN A 186 4.48 4.77 8.17
N LEU A 187 3.41 3.97 8.16
CA LEU A 187 2.42 3.97 7.08
C LEU A 187 1.06 4.35 7.65
N MET A 188 0.48 5.44 7.16
CA MET A 188 -0.82 5.95 7.59
C MET A 188 -0.96 6.12 9.12
N GLY A 189 0.14 6.46 9.79
CA GLY A 189 0.19 6.65 11.24
C GLY A 189 0.54 5.39 12.03
N GLN A 190 0.67 4.23 11.39
CA GLN A 190 1.10 2.99 12.05
C GLN A 190 2.61 2.78 11.89
N ASP A 191 3.28 2.48 12.99
CA ASP A 191 4.72 2.20 13.00
C ASP A 191 4.98 0.69 12.87
N MET A 192 5.76 0.34 11.85
CA MET A 192 6.35 -0.97 11.64
C MET A 192 7.86 -0.86 11.92
N PRO A 193 8.38 -1.51 12.98
CA PRO A 193 9.78 -1.38 13.37
C PRO A 193 10.75 -2.02 12.38
N TRP A 194 10.27 -2.95 11.56
CA TRP A 194 11.02 -3.61 10.52
C TRP A 194 10.17 -3.68 9.25
N PHE A 195 10.77 -3.24 8.15
CA PHE A 195 10.23 -3.33 6.80
C PHE A 195 11.41 -3.40 5.84
N ALA A 196 11.25 -4.16 4.76
CA ALA A 196 12.28 -4.31 3.75
C ALA A 196 11.73 -4.01 2.35
N PHE A 197 12.54 -3.31 1.56
CA PHE A 197 12.40 -3.26 0.11
C PHE A 197 13.67 -3.76 -0.53
N ASP A 198 13.52 -4.55 -1.59
CA ASP A 198 14.63 -5.01 -2.40
C ASP A 198 14.50 -4.39 -3.80
N TYR A 199 15.42 -3.47 -4.13
CA TYR A 199 15.42 -2.73 -5.38
C TYR A 199 16.52 -3.24 -6.31
N ARG A 200 16.12 -3.73 -7.49
CA ARG A 200 17.05 -4.24 -8.50
C ARG A 200 16.71 -3.75 -9.89
N ALA A 201 17.73 -3.69 -10.75
CA ALA A 201 17.52 -3.44 -12.17
C ALA A 201 16.61 -4.51 -12.78
N ILE A 202 15.65 -4.07 -13.58
CA ILE A 202 14.79 -4.93 -14.42
C ILE A 202 14.87 -4.54 -15.91
N GLY A 203 15.69 -3.54 -16.22
CA GLY A 203 16.11 -3.15 -17.56
C GLY A 203 17.28 -2.16 -17.46
N PRO A 204 17.82 -1.69 -18.60
CA PRO A 204 19.03 -0.86 -18.62
C PRO A 204 18.89 0.48 -17.89
N ALA A 205 17.66 0.99 -17.73
CA ALA A 205 17.39 2.25 -17.05
C ALA A 205 16.16 2.18 -16.15
N HIS A 206 15.88 0.99 -15.58
CA HIS A 206 14.69 0.71 -14.82
C HIS A 206 15.03 -0.09 -13.56
N VAL A 207 14.81 0.48 -12.38
CA VAL A 207 14.91 -0.21 -11.09
C VAL A 207 13.52 -0.44 -10.51
N HIS A 208 13.28 -1.60 -9.95
CA HIS A 208 11.99 -2.00 -9.38
C HIS A 208 12.19 -2.61 -8.00
N GLY A 209 11.25 -2.32 -7.10
CA GLY A 209 11.13 -2.96 -5.80
C GLY A 209 9.67 -3.26 -5.49
N ILE A 210 9.45 -4.26 -4.65
CA ILE A 210 8.11 -4.73 -4.29
C ILE A 210 8.05 -5.18 -2.84
N PHE A 211 6.92 -4.86 -2.22
CA PHE A 211 6.37 -5.54 -1.08
C PHE A 211 5.19 -6.42 -1.54
N GLU A 212 5.28 -7.71 -1.24
CA GLU A 212 4.22 -8.68 -1.51
C GLU A 212 3.57 -9.03 -0.17
N GLY A 213 2.40 -8.45 0.09
CA GLY A 213 1.65 -8.58 1.35
C GLY A 213 0.73 -9.79 1.40
N GLY A 214 0.72 -10.61 0.34
CA GLY A 214 -0.05 -11.85 0.33
C GLY A 214 -1.51 -11.58 0.03
N THR A 215 -2.42 -12.02 0.90
CA THR A 215 -3.86 -11.85 0.66
C THR A 215 -4.31 -10.39 0.72
N MET A 216 -3.58 -9.53 1.44
CA MET A 216 -3.84 -8.09 1.46
C MET A 216 -3.51 -7.40 0.12
N GLY A 217 -2.76 -8.12 -0.74
CA GLY A 217 -2.29 -7.65 -2.02
C GLY A 217 -0.82 -7.24 -1.98
N ASN A 218 -0.41 -6.44 -2.96
CA ASN A 218 0.98 -6.03 -3.14
C ASN A 218 1.12 -4.52 -3.33
N LEU A 219 2.31 -4.04 -3.03
CA LEU A 219 2.75 -2.68 -3.26
C LEU A 219 4.08 -2.73 -3.99
N MET A 220 4.16 -2.11 -5.15
CA MET A 220 5.41 -1.97 -5.90
C MET A 220 5.73 -0.51 -6.13
N THR A 221 7.02 -0.27 -6.28
CA THR A 221 7.59 1.00 -6.65
C THR A 221 8.72 0.76 -7.63
N SER A 222 8.71 1.54 -8.70
CA SER A 222 9.74 1.46 -9.73
C SER A 222 10.14 2.84 -10.17
N PHE A 223 11.38 2.98 -10.60
CA PHE A 223 11.95 4.23 -11.06
C PHE A 223 12.67 3.98 -12.37
N PHE A 224 12.44 4.86 -13.34
CA PHE A 224 13.01 4.68 -14.66
C PHE A 224 13.28 5.99 -15.39
N TYR A 225 14.23 5.93 -16.31
CA TYR A 225 14.55 7.03 -17.20
C TYR A 225 13.55 7.14 -18.34
N ALA A 226 13.03 8.35 -18.57
CA ALA A 226 12.01 8.60 -19.57
C ALA A 226 12.13 10.02 -20.14
N ARG A 227 11.46 10.27 -21.25
CA ARG A 227 11.18 11.64 -21.70
C ARG A 227 9.77 12.03 -21.27
N PHE A 228 9.63 13.16 -20.59
CA PHE A 228 8.35 13.71 -20.17
C PHE A 228 8.26 15.17 -20.58
N ARG A 229 7.25 15.54 -21.38
CA ARG A 229 7.06 16.90 -21.91
C ARG A 229 8.31 17.46 -22.60
N GLY A 230 8.99 16.61 -23.37
CA GLY A 230 10.22 16.95 -24.10
C GLY A 230 11.49 16.97 -23.26
N VAL A 231 11.40 16.78 -21.94
CA VAL A 231 12.55 16.78 -21.02
C VAL A 231 12.92 15.35 -20.64
N ASP A 232 14.20 15.03 -20.74
CA ASP A 232 14.73 13.76 -20.26
C ASP A 232 14.82 13.80 -18.72
N THR A 233 14.08 12.92 -18.05
CA THR A 233 13.88 12.95 -16.59
C THR A 233 13.75 11.54 -16.01
N LEU A 234 13.49 11.43 -14.70
CA LEU A 234 13.12 10.18 -14.05
C LEU A 234 11.63 10.18 -13.71
N ILE A 235 11.01 9.03 -13.89
CA ILE A 235 9.62 8.77 -13.50
C ILE A 235 9.63 7.71 -12.40
N ALA A 236 8.84 7.94 -11.35
CA ALA A 236 8.51 6.91 -10.38
C ALA A 236 7.09 6.38 -10.66
N ARG A 237 6.95 5.07 -10.72
CA ARG A 237 5.66 4.37 -10.76
C ARG A 237 5.44 3.69 -9.43
N ASN A 238 4.37 4.04 -8.74
CA ASN A 238 3.96 3.47 -7.45
C ASN A 238 2.58 2.85 -7.57
N GLY A 239 2.39 1.62 -7.12
CA GLY A 239 1.08 0.98 -7.25
C GLY A 239 1.04 -0.44 -6.75
N GLY A 240 0.10 -1.22 -7.25
CA GLY A 240 -0.10 -2.60 -6.85
C GLY A 240 -1.59 -2.96 -6.84
N ILE A 241 -1.92 -4.08 -6.20
CA ILE A 241 -3.29 -4.44 -5.87
C ILE A 241 -3.46 -4.35 -4.37
N LEU A 242 -4.51 -3.67 -3.92
CA LEU A 242 -4.95 -3.69 -2.53
C LEU A 242 -6.44 -4.00 -2.50
N ASN A 243 -6.83 -5.09 -1.85
CA ASN A 243 -8.23 -5.52 -1.70
C ASN A 243 -9.00 -5.55 -3.05
N GLY A 244 -8.39 -6.09 -4.10
CA GLY A 244 -8.97 -6.20 -5.44
C GLY A 244 -9.04 -4.87 -6.21
N ILE A 245 -8.43 -3.81 -5.69
CA ILE A 245 -8.25 -2.54 -6.41
C ILE A 245 -6.84 -2.53 -6.98
N TYR A 246 -6.76 -2.65 -8.30
CA TYR A 246 -5.57 -2.29 -9.05
C TYR A 246 -5.42 -0.77 -9.05
N ARG A 247 -4.24 -0.27 -8.68
CA ARG A 247 -3.92 1.15 -8.78
C ARG A 247 -2.45 1.34 -9.11
N THR A 248 -2.15 2.15 -10.11
CA THR A 248 -0.80 2.67 -10.38
C THR A 248 -0.84 4.18 -10.48
N SER A 249 0.16 4.85 -9.91
CA SER A 249 0.31 6.30 -9.92
C SER A 249 1.71 6.65 -10.43
N TYR A 250 1.79 7.67 -11.28
CA TYR A 250 3.03 8.12 -11.89
C TYR A 250 3.46 9.48 -11.34
N PHE A 251 4.73 9.56 -11.00
CA PHE A 251 5.37 10.75 -10.48
C PHE A 251 6.54 11.10 -11.37
N VAL A 252 6.79 12.39 -11.55
CA VAL A 252 7.95 12.90 -12.28
C VAL A 252 8.92 13.54 -11.30
N LEU A 253 10.22 13.31 -11.50
CA LEU A 253 11.27 14.01 -10.76
C LEU A 253 11.17 15.50 -11.08
N ASP A 254 10.95 16.34 -10.07
CA ASP A 254 10.83 17.79 -10.25
C ASP A 254 11.95 18.57 -9.57
N ARG A 255 12.66 17.94 -8.63
CA ARG A 255 13.76 18.57 -7.92
C ARG A 255 14.83 17.57 -7.49
N VAL A 256 16.08 18.01 -7.64
CA VAL A 256 17.26 17.37 -7.05
C VAL A 256 18.02 18.40 -6.22
N GLU A 257 18.26 18.08 -4.96
CA GLU A 257 19.05 18.88 -4.03
C GLU A 257 20.27 18.05 -3.60
N GLN A 258 21.46 18.67 -3.58
CA GLN A 258 22.69 18.02 -3.11
C GLN A 258 23.29 18.83 -1.96
N ASN A 259 23.68 18.14 -0.89
CA ASN A 259 24.32 18.72 0.27
C ASN A 259 25.47 17.81 0.74
N GLY A 260 26.68 18.07 0.24
CA GLY A 260 27.83 17.22 0.49
C GLY A 260 27.66 15.83 -0.13
N THR A 261 27.72 14.78 0.69
CA THR A 261 27.47 13.39 0.27
C THR A 261 25.98 13.05 0.16
N ALA A 262 25.12 13.87 0.77
CA ALA A 262 23.69 13.66 0.79
C ALA A 262 23.02 14.21 -0.48
N ALA A 263 22.03 13.49 -0.99
CA ALA A 263 21.25 13.91 -2.14
C ALA A 263 19.76 13.62 -1.92
N THR A 264 18.92 14.61 -2.18
CA THR A 264 17.47 14.52 -2.06
C THR A 264 16.83 14.62 -3.44
N TYR A 265 15.96 13.67 -3.74
CA TYR A 265 15.22 13.57 -5.00
C TYR A 265 13.74 13.69 -4.70
N ARG A 266 13.07 14.69 -5.27
CA ARG A 266 11.63 14.91 -5.12
C ARG A 266 10.92 14.52 -6.40
N PHE A 267 9.93 13.66 -6.25
CA PHE A 267 9.00 13.27 -7.29
C PHE A 267 7.61 13.77 -6.93
N VAL A 268 6.88 14.29 -7.91
CA VAL A 268 5.52 14.84 -7.74
C VAL A 268 4.58 14.20 -8.74
N ASP A 269 3.28 14.17 -8.45
CA ASP A 269 2.29 13.61 -9.37
C ASP A 269 2.44 14.19 -10.79
N ALA A 270 2.45 13.33 -11.80
CA ALA A 270 2.80 13.77 -13.16
C ALA A 270 1.72 14.65 -13.83
N ILE A 271 0.48 14.66 -13.32
CA ILE A 271 -0.58 15.56 -13.78
C ILE A 271 -0.72 16.72 -12.80
N GLY A 272 -0.96 16.44 -11.52
CA GLY A 272 -1.34 17.43 -10.53
C GLY A 272 -0.23 18.01 -9.67
N GLY A 273 1.01 17.55 -9.90
CA GLY A 273 2.19 18.06 -9.21
C GLY A 273 2.14 17.86 -7.70
N GLU A 274 2.82 18.75 -6.98
CA GLU A 274 3.04 18.60 -5.53
C GLU A 274 1.78 18.76 -4.69
N SER A 275 0.75 19.45 -5.24
CA SER A 275 -0.55 19.67 -4.60
C SER A 275 -1.39 18.38 -4.48
N ILE A 276 -1.07 17.37 -5.28
CA ILE A 276 -1.79 16.10 -5.32
C ILE A 276 -1.04 15.03 -4.56
N MET A 277 0.16 14.69 -5.02
CA MET A 277 1.02 13.73 -4.34
C MET A 277 2.48 14.10 -4.56
N ARG A 278 3.30 13.79 -3.57
CA ARG A 278 4.76 13.94 -3.68
C ARG A 278 5.48 12.91 -2.83
N MET A 279 6.66 12.54 -3.25
CA MET A 279 7.60 11.77 -2.45
C MET A 279 8.99 12.38 -2.51
N SER A 280 9.73 12.28 -1.42
CA SER A 280 11.11 12.73 -1.33
C SER A 280 11.96 11.58 -0.81
N LEU A 281 13.04 11.28 -1.52
CA LEU A 281 14.01 10.25 -1.17
C LEU A 281 15.36 10.94 -0.92
N THR A 282 15.86 10.84 0.30
CA THR A 282 17.13 11.41 0.71
C THR A 282 18.12 10.30 0.97
N PHE A 283 19.21 10.27 0.22
CA PHE A 283 20.30 9.33 0.38
C PHE A 283 21.47 10.00 1.08
N ASP A 284 22.03 9.37 2.10
CA ASP A 284 23.31 9.76 2.71
C ASP A 284 24.13 8.49 3.00
N GLY A 285 25.07 8.18 2.10
CA GLY A 285 25.78 6.90 2.08
C GLY A 285 24.83 5.71 1.95
N ASP A 286 24.79 4.88 2.99
CA ASP A 286 23.89 3.72 3.08
C ASP A 286 22.59 4.02 3.83
N SER A 287 22.27 5.29 4.11
CA SER A 287 21.00 5.70 4.70
C SER A 287 20.02 6.17 3.64
N LEU A 288 18.75 5.80 3.80
CA LEU A 288 17.62 6.29 3.02
C LEU A 288 16.54 6.83 3.97
N ASP A 289 16.17 8.10 3.80
CA ASP A 289 14.93 8.66 4.34
C ASP A 289 13.97 8.91 3.17
N TRP A 290 12.83 8.23 3.18
CA TRP A 290 11.81 8.33 2.15
C TRP A 290 10.47 8.72 2.76
N VAL A 291 9.97 9.90 2.40
CA VAL A 291 8.66 10.40 2.85
C VAL A 291 7.74 10.58 1.67
N ALA A 292 6.50 10.12 1.79
CA ALA A 292 5.44 10.36 0.80
C ALA A 292 4.25 11.09 1.41
N TYR A 293 3.64 11.98 0.62
CA TYR A 293 2.46 12.77 0.95
C TYR A 293 1.39 12.56 -0.12
N THR A 294 0.12 12.59 0.29
CA THR A 294 -1.02 12.49 -0.62
C THR A 294 -2.17 13.37 -0.14
N SER A 295 -2.81 14.07 -1.08
CA SER A 295 -4.10 14.71 -0.89
C SER A 295 -5.26 13.73 -1.16
N ARG A 296 -4.96 12.44 -1.37
CA ARG A 296 -5.88 11.42 -1.88
C ARG A 296 -6.46 11.83 -3.22
N MET A 297 -5.58 12.03 -4.21
CA MET A 297 -5.96 12.36 -5.58
C MET A 297 -6.84 13.62 -5.66
N GLY A 298 -6.54 14.65 -4.85
CA GLY A 298 -7.28 15.91 -4.84
C GLY A 298 -8.52 15.93 -3.96
N GLU A 299 -8.84 14.86 -3.20
CA GLU A 299 -9.94 14.90 -2.23
C GLU A 299 -9.69 15.91 -1.09
N ARG A 300 -8.43 16.15 -0.75
CA ARG A 300 -7.99 17.08 0.30
C ARG A 300 -7.40 18.34 -0.35
N PRO A 301 -7.58 19.53 0.27
CA PRO A 301 -6.93 20.74 -0.21
C PRO A 301 -5.41 20.67 -0.08
N GLU A 302 -4.90 19.97 0.93
CA GLU A 302 -3.47 19.87 1.23
C GLU A 302 -3.03 18.40 1.39
N PRO A 303 -1.92 17.98 0.76
CA PRO A 303 -1.32 16.67 0.99
C PRO A 303 -0.86 16.47 2.42
N THR A 304 -1.23 15.33 2.99
CA THR A 304 -0.79 14.90 4.33
C THR A 304 0.20 13.75 4.22
N ARG A 305 1.09 13.60 5.21
CA ARG A 305 2.06 12.49 5.24
C ARG A 305 1.31 11.16 5.19
N HIS A 306 1.67 10.34 4.22
CA HIS A 306 1.11 9.02 4.00
C HIS A 306 2.06 7.91 4.45
N MET A 307 3.36 8.13 4.24
CA MET A 307 4.40 7.14 4.48
C MET A 307 5.69 7.84 4.91
N LYS A 308 6.44 7.22 5.82
CA LYS A 308 7.85 7.52 6.09
C LYS A 308 8.61 6.20 6.23
N PHE A 309 9.68 6.02 5.47
CA PHE A 309 10.57 4.88 5.55
C PHE A 309 11.99 5.36 5.84
N GLU A 310 12.56 4.90 6.95
CA GLU A 310 13.93 5.20 7.36
C GLU A 310 14.71 3.90 7.37
N ALA A 311 15.67 3.78 6.45
CA ALA A 311 16.30 2.50 6.17
C ALA A 311 17.81 2.59 5.97
N ARG A 312 18.46 1.44 6.12
CA ARG A 312 19.84 1.24 5.75
C ARG A 312 19.98 0.21 4.65
N ARG A 313 20.90 0.46 3.72
CA ARG A 313 21.30 -0.51 2.71
C ARG A 313 22.03 -1.66 3.41
N ARG A 314 21.51 -2.88 3.28
CA ARG A 314 22.08 -4.08 3.92
C ARG A 314 22.89 -4.94 2.97
N SER A 315 22.48 -5.01 1.71
CA SER A 315 23.10 -5.84 0.70
C SER A 315 22.94 -5.22 -0.67
N THR A 316 23.99 -5.29 -1.50
CA THR A 316 23.98 -4.86 -2.90
C THR A 316 24.17 -6.02 -3.87
N THR A 317 24.61 -7.19 -3.41
CA THR A 317 25.09 -8.28 -4.27
C THR A 317 24.08 -8.72 -5.34
N LEU A 318 22.81 -8.87 -4.98
CA LEU A 318 21.77 -9.24 -5.94
C LEU A 318 21.42 -8.12 -6.91
N ALA A 319 21.50 -6.86 -6.46
CA ALA A 319 21.27 -5.71 -7.30
C ALA A 319 22.43 -5.47 -8.28
N GLU A 320 23.68 -5.61 -7.81
CA GLU A 320 24.90 -5.56 -8.65
C GLU A 320 24.87 -6.63 -9.74
N SER A 321 24.50 -7.87 -9.38
CA SER A 321 24.37 -8.98 -10.34
C SER A 321 23.31 -8.68 -11.41
N ALA A 322 22.17 -8.12 -11.02
CA ALA A 322 21.12 -7.71 -11.96
C ALA A 322 21.57 -6.53 -12.83
N ALA A 323 22.29 -5.57 -12.24
CA ALA A 323 22.78 -4.39 -12.95
C ALA A 323 23.81 -4.75 -14.03
N GLU A 324 24.77 -5.62 -13.70
CA GLU A 324 25.76 -6.12 -14.65
C GLU A 324 25.09 -6.86 -15.82
N LEU A 325 24.15 -7.75 -15.53
CA LEU A 325 23.42 -8.52 -16.54
C LEU A 325 22.64 -7.62 -17.51
N LEU A 326 22.10 -6.50 -17.03
CA LEU A 326 21.20 -5.63 -17.79
C LEU A 326 21.88 -4.36 -18.32
N GLY A 327 23.18 -4.18 -18.08
CA GLY A 327 23.91 -2.96 -18.47
C GLY A 327 23.38 -1.70 -17.78
N PHE A 328 22.94 -1.83 -16.52
CA PHE A 328 22.36 -0.75 -15.73
C PHE A 328 23.43 -0.01 -14.88
N PRO A 329 23.29 1.31 -14.66
CA PRO A 329 22.31 2.20 -15.30
C PRO A 329 22.83 2.72 -16.66
N SER A 330 21.93 2.86 -17.61
CA SER A 330 22.16 3.47 -18.92
C SER A 330 21.09 4.51 -19.24
N LYS A 331 21.38 5.48 -20.11
CA LYS A 331 20.40 6.51 -20.53
C LYS A 331 19.50 6.01 -21.68
N GLU A 332 19.07 4.76 -21.61
CA GLU A 332 18.06 4.22 -22.53
C GLU A 332 16.67 4.54 -22.00
N ARG A 333 15.86 5.27 -22.78
CA ARG A 333 14.52 5.67 -22.32
C ARG A 333 13.60 4.47 -22.24
N VAL A 334 12.99 4.27 -21.08
CA VAL A 334 11.94 3.26 -20.87
C VAL A 334 10.61 3.74 -21.45
N LEU A 335 10.32 5.04 -21.36
CA LEU A 335 9.14 5.67 -21.96
C LEU A 335 9.51 6.97 -22.67
N ASP A 336 8.78 7.28 -23.74
CA ASP A 336 8.79 8.60 -24.39
C ASP A 336 7.37 9.19 -24.37
N LEU A 337 7.20 10.24 -23.56
CA LEU A 337 5.93 10.93 -23.30
C LEU A 337 6.11 12.42 -23.66
N PRO A 338 6.20 12.76 -24.96
CA PRO A 338 6.51 14.13 -25.39
C PRO A 338 5.44 15.14 -24.99
N ASN A 339 4.20 14.69 -24.75
CA ASN A 339 3.07 15.52 -24.28
C ASN A 339 2.70 15.26 -22.81
N GLY A 340 3.49 14.43 -22.10
CA GLY A 340 3.14 13.90 -20.79
C GLY A 340 2.20 12.68 -20.86
N PHE A 341 1.67 12.29 -19.70
CA PHE A 341 0.71 11.18 -19.61
C PHE A 341 -0.65 11.58 -20.18
N GLU A 342 -1.31 10.63 -20.84
CA GLU A 342 -2.74 10.76 -21.13
C GLU A 342 -3.52 10.78 -19.82
N LYS A 343 -4.54 11.65 -19.73
CA LYS A 343 -5.36 11.73 -18.53
C LYS A 343 -6.08 10.39 -18.32
N PRO A 344 -5.94 9.73 -17.16
CA PRO A 344 -6.67 8.51 -16.88
C PRO A 344 -8.17 8.77 -16.92
N ASP A 345 -8.94 7.74 -17.28
CA ASP A 345 -10.39 7.77 -17.18
C ASP A 345 -10.81 7.33 -15.77
N TRP A 346 -11.27 8.28 -14.96
CA TRP A 346 -11.89 7.98 -13.66
C TRP A 346 -13.41 7.95 -13.76
N GLY A 347 -13.99 7.83 -14.95
CA GLY A 347 -15.43 7.92 -15.15
C GLY A 347 -16.02 9.21 -14.56
N GLU A 348 -17.09 9.07 -13.78
CA GLU A 348 -17.81 10.20 -13.18
C GLU A 348 -17.16 10.74 -11.89
N PHE A 349 -15.97 10.28 -11.48
CA PHE A 349 -15.32 10.63 -10.20
C PHE A 349 -14.73 12.05 -10.12
N GLY A 350 -15.34 13.03 -10.79
CA GLY A 350 -14.89 14.43 -10.79
C GLY A 350 -13.68 14.67 -11.70
N PRO A 351 -13.05 15.87 -11.61
CA PRO A 351 -11.92 16.19 -12.48
C PRO A 351 -10.73 15.28 -12.20
N VAL A 352 -10.11 14.78 -13.27
CA VAL A 352 -8.87 14.01 -13.20
C VAL A 352 -7.74 14.92 -12.75
N THR A 353 -7.30 14.75 -11.52
CA THR A 353 -6.24 15.57 -10.90
C THR A 353 -4.90 14.86 -10.81
N SER A 354 -4.86 13.53 -11.01
CA SER A 354 -3.70 12.69 -10.72
C SER A 354 -3.39 11.77 -11.89
N ALA A 355 -2.11 11.44 -12.09
CA ALA A 355 -1.67 10.43 -13.06
C ALA A 355 -1.85 9.01 -12.48
N SER A 356 -3.07 8.70 -12.04
CA SER A 356 -3.43 7.44 -11.39
C SER A 356 -4.37 6.60 -12.25
N TYR A 357 -3.98 5.38 -12.56
CA TYR A 357 -4.74 4.43 -13.38
C TYR A 357 -5.29 3.35 -12.46
N MET A 358 -6.60 3.12 -12.49
CA MET A 358 -7.28 2.31 -11.50
C MET A 358 -8.31 1.40 -12.12
N TRP A 359 -8.45 0.21 -11.55
CA TRP A 359 -9.55 -0.70 -11.83
C TRP A 359 -9.85 -1.54 -10.59
N GLN A 360 -11.12 -1.88 -10.37
CA GLN A 360 -11.51 -2.72 -9.24
C GLN A 360 -12.21 -3.98 -9.75
N SER A 361 -11.71 -5.14 -9.34
CA SER A 361 -12.37 -6.41 -9.58
C SER A 361 -11.88 -7.47 -8.59
N GLN A 362 -12.79 -8.38 -8.22
CA GLN A 362 -12.47 -9.56 -7.42
C GLN A 362 -12.23 -10.81 -8.26
N SER A 363 -12.60 -10.78 -9.55
CA SER A 363 -12.55 -11.94 -10.45
C SER A 363 -11.50 -11.86 -11.53
N LEU A 364 -10.98 -10.65 -11.81
CA LEU A 364 -9.98 -10.43 -12.84
C LEU A 364 -8.58 -10.60 -12.28
N SER A 365 -7.68 -11.08 -13.12
CA SER A 365 -6.25 -11.12 -12.85
C SER A 365 -5.65 -9.72 -12.77
N TYR A 366 -4.45 -9.65 -12.18
CA TYR A 366 -3.64 -8.42 -12.16
C TYR A 366 -3.43 -7.85 -13.57
N ASP A 367 -3.09 -8.72 -14.52
CA ASP A 367 -2.83 -8.37 -15.91
C ASP A 367 -4.07 -7.75 -16.59
N GLU A 368 -5.24 -8.39 -16.44
CA GLU A 368 -6.51 -7.89 -17.00
C GLU A 368 -6.90 -6.53 -16.42
N MET A 369 -6.76 -6.35 -15.11
CA MET A 369 -7.07 -5.07 -14.47
C MET A 369 -6.12 -3.96 -14.92
N GLY A 370 -4.84 -4.25 -15.12
CA GLY A 370 -3.88 -3.27 -15.66
C GLY A 370 -4.21 -2.83 -17.09
N VAL A 371 -4.71 -3.75 -17.93
CA VAL A 371 -5.22 -3.42 -19.27
C VAL A 371 -6.44 -2.50 -19.18
N LEU A 372 -7.43 -2.85 -18.35
CA LEU A 372 -8.67 -2.08 -18.22
C LEU A 372 -8.47 -0.72 -17.56
N ALA A 373 -7.48 -0.61 -16.66
CA ALA A 373 -7.07 0.65 -16.07
C ALA A 373 -6.37 1.58 -17.07
N ASN A 374 -5.98 1.09 -18.26
CA ASN A 374 -5.11 1.77 -19.21
C ASN A 374 -3.74 2.16 -18.61
N ASP A 375 -3.15 1.29 -17.78
CA ASP A 375 -1.82 1.55 -17.21
C ASP A 375 -0.74 1.58 -18.32
N PRO A 376 0.07 2.65 -18.42
CA PRO A 376 1.07 2.77 -19.49
C PRO A 376 2.27 1.81 -19.33
N VAL A 377 2.55 1.33 -18.12
CA VAL A 377 3.65 0.38 -17.84
C VAL A 377 3.12 -0.84 -17.09
N ARG A 378 2.54 -1.77 -17.83
CA ARG A 378 1.96 -2.99 -17.26
C ARG A 378 3.04 -4.05 -16.97
N ILE A 379 2.68 -5.06 -16.18
CA ILE A 379 3.61 -6.12 -15.77
C ILE A 379 4.17 -6.90 -16.95
N GLU A 380 3.38 -7.13 -18.00
CA GLU A 380 3.83 -7.80 -19.22
C GLU A 380 4.90 -7.00 -19.99
N HIS A 381 5.05 -5.70 -19.70
CA HIS A 381 6.13 -4.87 -20.23
C HIS A 381 7.42 -4.97 -19.39
N LEU A 382 7.43 -5.78 -18.31
CA LEU A 382 8.56 -5.94 -17.38
C LEU A 382 9.14 -7.37 -17.46
N PRO A 383 9.69 -7.80 -18.60
CA PRO A 383 10.00 -9.22 -18.88
C PRO A 383 11.09 -9.83 -18.00
N HIS A 384 11.86 -9.01 -17.28
CA HIS A 384 12.89 -9.53 -16.36
C HIS A 384 12.31 -10.08 -15.05
N LEU A 385 11.08 -9.67 -14.69
CA LEU A 385 10.42 -10.16 -13.48
C LEU A 385 9.79 -11.54 -13.72
N ALA A 386 9.78 -12.35 -12.67
CA ALA A 386 9.19 -13.68 -12.64
C ALA A 386 7.93 -13.70 -11.75
N ARG A 387 7.21 -14.81 -11.78
CA ARG A 387 6.10 -15.11 -10.87
C ARG A 387 6.40 -16.39 -10.10
N LEU A 388 5.88 -16.53 -8.88
CA LEU A 388 5.95 -17.79 -8.13
C LEU A 388 4.56 -18.17 -7.62
N SER A 389 4.01 -19.28 -8.12
CA SER A 389 2.75 -19.83 -7.62
C SER A 389 2.99 -20.89 -6.56
N LEU A 390 2.29 -20.75 -5.44
CA LEU A 390 2.31 -21.64 -4.30
C LEU A 390 0.92 -22.26 -4.12
N THR A 391 0.89 -23.58 -3.96
CA THR A 391 -0.31 -24.33 -3.56
C THR A 391 -0.04 -24.94 -2.18
N PHE A 392 -0.94 -24.75 -1.22
CA PHE A 392 -0.79 -25.18 0.16
C PHE A 392 -1.69 -26.39 0.46
N GLU A 393 -1.07 -27.51 0.81
CA GLU A 393 -1.77 -28.68 1.34
C GLU A 393 -1.77 -28.62 2.86
N ARG A 394 -2.89 -28.19 3.43
CA ARG A 394 -3.03 -27.92 4.87
C ARG A 394 -3.61 -29.15 5.60
N PRO A 395 -2.81 -29.90 6.39
CA PRO A 395 -3.35 -30.96 7.23
C PRO A 395 -4.24 -30.40 8.35
N THR A 396 -5.00 -31.27 9.01
CA THR A 396 -5.94 -30.90 10.08
C THR A 396 -5.33 -29.98 11.15
N ALA A 397 -4.05 -30.16 11.49
CA ALA A 397 -3.36 -29.40 12.51
C ALA A 397 -3.16 -27.91 12.17
N ILE A 398 -3.19 -27.52 10.89
CA ILE A 398 -2.96 -26.13 10.43
C ILE A 398 -4.01 -25.66 9.42
N ARG A 399 -5.13 -26.38 9.33
CA ARG A 399 -6.16 -26.19 8.29
C ARG A 399 -6.73 -24.77 8.29
N ASP A 400 -6.85 -24.20 9.48
CA ASP A 400 -7.53 -22.93 9.71
C ASP A 400 -6.54 -21.81 10.13
N GLU A 401 -5.23 -22.03 9.98
CA GLU A 401 -4.18 -21.07 10.38
C GLU A 401 -3.74 -20.15 9.24
N SER A 402 -3.19 -18.99 9.56
CA SER A 402 -2.49 -18.13 8.59
C SER A 402 -1.13 -18.75 8.25
N LEU A 403 -0.63 -18.50 7.04
CA LEU A 403 0.74 -18.91 6.67
C LEU A 403 1.62 -17.68 6.44
N LEU A 404 2.77 -17.67 7.10
CA LEU A 404 3.85 -16.72 6.87
C LEU A 404 4.79 -17.32 5.85
N VAL A 405 4.93 -16.66 4.70
CA VAL A 405 5.77 -17.12 3.60
C VAL A 405 6.94 -16.16 3.46
N TYR A 406 8.16 -16.69 3.48
CA TYR A 406 9.38 -15.91 3.35
C TYR A 406 10.18 -16.36 2.13
N LEU A 407 10.53 -15.41 1.28
CA LEU A 407 11.58 -15.57 0.30
C LEU A 407 12.82 -14.83 0.81
N SER A 408 13.92 -15.54 1.00
CA SER A 408 15.14 -14.99 1.60
C SER A 408 16.40 -15.43 0.86
N THR A 409 17.46 -14.64 0.96
CA THR A 409 18.75 -14.96 0.32
C THR A 409 19.56 -16.00 1.11
N GLN A 410 19.16 -16.28 2.35
CA GLN A 410 19.73 -17.33 3.19
C GLN A 410 18.61 -18.18 3.81
N PRO A 411 18.84 -19.47 4.10
CA PRO A 411 17.89 -20.29 4.85
C PRO A 411 17.59 -19.70 6.23
N LEU A 412 16.30 -19.56 6.54
CA LEU A 412 15.79 -19.19 7.87
C LEU A 412 15.82 -20.37 8.85
N THR A 413 15.98 -21.59 8.33
CA THR A 413 16.08 -22.82 9.12
C THR A 413 17.50 -23.40 9.11
N LYS A 414 17.78 -24.25 10.08
CA LYS A 414 18.95 -25.12 10.13
C LYS A 414 18.70 -26.39 9.31
N ALA A 415 19.73 -27.23 9.18
CA ALA A 415 19.66 -28.52 8.49
C ALA A 415 18.71 -29.53 9.15
N ASP A 416 18.42 -29.37 10.45
CA ASP A 416 17.46 -30.19 11.20
C ASP A 416 16.00 -29.71 11.07
N GLY A 417 15.75 -28.72 10.21
CA GLY A 417 14.43 -28.14 9.98
C GLY A 417 14.01 -27.07 11.00
N THR A 418 14.76 -26.85 12.09
CA THR A 418 14.40 -25.84 13.11
C THR A 418 14.76 -24.42 12.69
N LEU A 419 14.03 -23.41 13.18
CA LEU A 419 14.37 -22.00 12.93
C LEU A 419 15.78 -21.66 13.45
N ARG A 420 16.49 -20.83 12.69
CA ARG A 420 17.72 -20.17 13.15
C ARG A 420 17.33 -19.05 14.10
N SER A 421 17.06 -19.41 15.35
CA SER A 421 16.48 -18.50 16.32
C SER A 421 17.47 -17.94 17.34
N ARG A 422 17.15 -16.76 17.86
CA ARG A 422 17.75 -16.12 19.02
C ARG A 422 16.63 -15.58 19.90
N TRP A 423 16.62 -15.95 21.19
CA TRP A 423 15.55 -15.56 22.14
C TRP A 423 14.14 -16.01 21.75
N GLY A 424 14.00 -17.13 21.03
CA GLY A 424 12.70 -17.69 20.62
C GLY A 424 12.16 -17.20 19.28
N TYR A 425 12.81 -16.20 18.66
CA TYR A 425 12.46 -15.62 17.36
C TYR A 425 13.58 -15.84 16.34
N ILE A 426 13.33 -15.65 15.05
CA ILE A 426 14.39 -15.73 14.02
C ILE A 426 15.50 -14.71 14.35
N ASP A 427 16.75 -15.15 14.22
CA ASP A 427 17.92 -14.29 14.42
C ASP A 427 17.85 -13.10 13.46
N GLU A 428 17.91 -11.88 13.98
CA GLU A 428 17.80 -10.63 13.22
C GLU A 428 18.73 -10.61 11.99
N LYS A 429 19.98 -11.10 12.12
CA LYS A 429 20.93 -11.11 11.00
C LYS A 429 20.50 -12.05 9.88
N VAL A 430 19.78 -13.11 10.22
CA VAL A 430 19.21 -14.06 9.26
C VAL A 430 17.91 -13.50 8.70
N PHE A 431 17.09 -12.86 9.52
CA PHE A 431 15.85 -12.23 9.07
C PHE A 431 16.09 -11.07 8.11
N ASP A 432 17.18 -10.32 8.28
CA ASP A 432 17.64 -9.30 7.33
C ASP A 432 17.98 -9.87 5.93
N SER A 433 17.99 -11.19 5.74
CA SER A 433 18.12 -11.81 4.41
C SER A 433 16.78 -11.92 3.64
N VAL A 434 15.65 -11.63 4.29
CA VAL A 434 14.30 -11.70 3.70
C VAL A 434 14.09 -10.59 2.67
N VAL A 435 13.60 -10.96 1.49
CA VAL A 435 13.30 -10.04 0.39
C VAL A 435 11.80 -9.94 0.10
N LEU A 436 11.02 -11.00 0.33
CA LEU A 436 9.56 -11.00 0.25
C LEU A 436 8.98 -11.76 1.45
N PHE A 437 7.88 -11.25 1.99
CA PHE A 437 7.29 -11.75 3.24
C PHE A 437 5.73 -11.73 3.26
N PRO A 438 5.05 -12.37 2.29
CA PRO A 438 3.58 -12.39 2.26
C PRO A 438 2.96 -13.20 3.39
N GLU A 439 1.80 -12.72 3.84
CA GLU A 439 0.89 -13.46 4.71
C GLU A 439 -0.28 -14.04 3.91
N ILE A 440 -0.52 -15.34 4.06
CA ILE A 440 -1.62 -16.04 3.40
C ILE A 440 -2.73 -16.28 4.40
N ASN A 441 -3.89 -15.68 4.13
CA ASN A 441 -5.07 -15.80 4.95
C ASN A 441 -5.50 -17.26 5.18
N ARG A 442 -6.18 -17.47 6.29
CA ARG A 442 -6.80 -18.74 6.67
C ARG A 442 -7.63 -19.29 5.50
N LYS A 443 -7.49 -20.58 5.23
CA LYS A 443 -8.21 -21.32 4.16
C LYS A 443 -7.85 -20.95 2.72
N GLN A 444 -6.97 -19.97 2.48
CA GLN A 444 -6.43 -19.75 1.15
C GLN A 444 -5.36 -20.81 0.86
N ASN A 445 -5.61 -21.62 -0.16
CA ASN A 445 -4.74 -22.73 -0.56
C ASN A 445 -3.92 -22.43 -1.81
N GLU A 446 -4.12 -21.28 -2.44
CA GLU A 446 -3.38 -20.87 -3.62
C GLU A 446 -2.96 -19.42 -3.49
N PHE A 447 -1.73 -19.12 -3.89
CA PHE A 447 -1.19 -17.79 -3.88
C PHE A 447 -0.16 -17.63 -5.00
N THR A 448 -0.07 -16.44 -5.58
CA THR A 448 0.96 -16.12 -6.58
C THR A 448 1.67 -14.84 -6.18
N MET A 449 2.98 -14.93 -5.94
CA MET A 449 3.84 -13.75 -5.86
C MET A 449 3.96 -13.17 -7.27
N THR A 450 3.49 -11.93 -7.44
CA THR A 450 3.26 -11.38 -8.78
C THR A 450 4.52 -10.80 -9.41
N TYR A 451 5.42 -10.23 -8.60
CA TYR A 451 6.70 -9.71 -9.06
C TYR A 451 7.84 -10.29 -8.24
N VAL A 452 8.58 -11.23 -8.82
CA VAL A 452 9.74 -11.86 -8.17
C VAL A 452 10.98 -11.53 -8.97
N HIS A 453 11.96 -10.88 -8.35
CA HIS A 453 13.26 -10.68 -8.98
C HIS A 453 13.95 -12.03 -9.21
N PRO A 454 14.61 -12.25 -10.36
CA PRO A 454 15.42 -13.44 -10.58
C PRO A 454 16.52 -13.60 -9.52
N GLY A 455 16.87 -14.84 -9.20
CA GLY A 455 17.89 -15.18 -8.23
C GLY A 455 17.68 -16.53 -7.54
N ASN A 456 18.66 -16.88 -6.72
CA ASN A 456 18.61 -18.06 -5.86
C ASN A 456 18.10 -17.65 -4.47
N TYR A 457 17.08 -18.37 -3.99
CA TYR A 457 16.42 -18.05 -2.73
C TYR A 457 16.17 -19.29 -1.88
N SER A 458 16.00 -19.08 -0.59
CA SER A 458 15.32 -20.00 0.30
C SER A 458 13.86 -19.59 0.43
N LEU A 459 12.95 -20.51 0.11
CA LEU A 459 11.53 -20.38 0.43
C LEU A 459 11.27 -21.06 1.77
N THR A 460 10.77 -20.30 2.75
CA THR A 460 10.35 -20.81 4.05
C THR A 460 8.85 -20.56 4.22
N VAL A 461 8.08 -21.58 4.62
CA VAL A 461 6.64 -21.44 4.90
C VAL A 461 6.37 -21.91 6.32
N ILE A 462 5.67 -21.08 7.09
CA ILE A 462 5.43 -21.27 8.52
C ILE A 462 3.94 -21.08 8.76
N ALA A 463 3.30 -22.02 9.45
CA ALA A 463 1.95 -21.82 9.96
C ALA A 463 2.02 -21.12 11.31
N ASP A 464 1.35 -19.97 11.42
CA ASP A 464 1.26 -19.15 12.63
C ASP A 464 0.18 -19.74 13.54
N VAL A 465 0.61 -20.59 14.49
CA VAL A 465 -0.32 -21.41 15.30
C VAL A 465 -0.78 -20.68 16.54
N ASP A 466 0.01 -19.76 17.08
CA ASP A 466 -0.41 -18.93 18.21
C ASP A 466 -0.98 -17.57 17.79
N ALA A 467 -1.11 -17.33 16.48
CA ALA A 467 -1.77 -16.19 15.86
C ALA A 467 -1.15 -14.85 16.28
N ASP A 468 0.16 -14.83 16.51
CA ASP A 468 0.89 -13.63 16.88
C ASP A 468 1.51 -12.92 15.67
N GLY A 469 1.49 -13.55 14.48
CA GLY A 469 2.03 -12.99 13.24
C GLY A 469 3.56 -12.94 13.19
N ILE A 470 4.25 -13.58 14.12
CA ILE A 470 5.71 -13.55 14.26
C ILE A 470 6.25 -14.98 14.28
N PRO A 471 7.11 -15.36 13.33
CA PRO A 471 7.71 -16.69 13.33
C PRO A 471 8.45 -17.00 14.62
N GLY A 472 7.97 -17.99 15.34
CA GLY A 472 8.46 -18.35 16.66
C GLY A 472 8.55 -19.86 16.88
N SER A 473 8.99 -20.21 18.09
CA SER A 473 9.16 -21.62 18.51
C SER A 473 7.85 -22.41 18.65
N LYS A 474 6.70 -21.73 18.65
CA LYS A 474 5.37 -22.37 18.74
C LYS A 474 4.76 -22.67 17.38
N ASP A 475 5.34 -22.11 16.32
CA ASP A 475 4.85 -22.26 14.97
C ASP A 475 5.33 -23.54 14.31
N VAL A 476 4.63 -23.92 13.24
CA VAL A 476 4.94 -25.12 12.48
C VAL A 476 5.58 -24.72 11.15
N ILE A 477 6.84 -25.09 10.99
CA ILE A 477 7.57 -24.93 9.73
C ILE A 477 7.10 -26.03 8.79
N LEU A 478 6.56 -25.64 7.62
CA LEU A 478 6.02 -26.55 6.61
C LEU A 478 7.01 -26.83 5.49
N LEU A 479 7.85 -25.84 5.18
CA LEU A 479 8.81 -25.92 4.10
C LEU A 479 10.01 -25.04 4.39
N SER A 480 11.19 -25.55 4.06
CA SER A 480 12.40 -24.75 3.87
C SER A 480 13.19 -25.36 2.72
N ARG A 481 13.20 -24.67 1.57
CA ARG A 481 13.78 -25.22 0.34
C ARG A 481 14.44 -24.13 -0.48
N GLN A 482 15.57 -24.48 -1.10
CA GLN A 482 16.20 -23.65 -2.12
C GLN A 482 15.40 -23.68 -3.42
N ILE A 483 15.17 -22.50 -3.99
CA ILE A 483 14.50 -22.31 -5.28
C ILE A 483 15.35 -21.37 -6.14
N ASP A 484 15.43 -21.68 -7.43
CA ASP A 484 16.06 -20.82 -8.43
C ASP A 484 14.94 -20.19 -9.28
N ILE A 485 14.99 -18.87 -9.40
CA ILE A 485 14.03 -18.08 -10.16
C ILE A 485 14.77 -17.44 -11.32
N THR A 486 14.43 -17.84 -12.54
CA THR A 486 15.02 -17.27 -13.77
C THR A 486 14.13 -16.15 -14.33
N PRO A 487 14.67 -15.22 -15.14
CA PRO A 487 13.88 -14.16 -15.77
C PRO A 487 12.66 -14.70 -16.53
N GLY A 488 11.50 -14.06 -16.36
CA GLY A 488 10.23 -14.44 -17.01
C GLY A 488 9.66 -15.80 -16.61
N SER A 489 10.27 -16.50 -15.65
CA SER A 489 9.78 -17.81 -15.22
C SER A 489 8.50 -17.72 -14.40
N HIS A 490 7.74 -18.82 -14.37
CA HIS A 490 6.57 -18.97 -13.52
C HIS A 490 6.56 -20.34 -12.82
N PRO A 491 7.54 -20.64 -11.96
CA PRO A 491 7.55 -21.87 -11.17
C PRO A 491 6.27 -22.02 -10.35
N LYS A 492 5.82 -23.27 -10.24
CA LYS A 492 4.70 -23.70 -9.40
C LYS A 492 5.22 -24.69 -8.36
N LEU A 493 4.91 -24.44 -7.10
CA LEU A 493 5.35 -25.29 -5.98
C LEU A 493 4.17 -25.69 -5.10
N THR A 494 4.11 -26.96 -4.73
CA THR A 494 3.21 -27.45 -3.70
C THR A 494 3.93 -27.51 -2.36
N VAL A 495 3.35 -26.89 -1.34
CA VAL A 495 3.77 -26.92 0.05
C VAL A 495 2.98 -28.01 0.76
N ASP A 496 3.61 -29.15 0.94
CA ASP A 496 3.03 -30.32 1.60
C ASP A 496 3.23 -30.24 3.13
N GLY A 497 2.19 -29.77 3.84
CA GLY A 497 2.23 -29.62 5.30
C GLY A 497 2.27 -30.95 6.08
N SER A 498 2.22 -32.10 5.41
CA SER A 498 2.26 -33.41 6.07
C SER A 498 3.68 -33.94 6.34
N LYS A 499 4.69 -33.39 5.67
CA LYS A 499 6.09 -33.80 5.82
C LYS A 499 6.77 -32.98 6.92
N LYS A 500 7.26 -33.66 7.96
CA LYS A 500 8.10 -33.10 9.02
C LYS A 500 9.57 -33.39 8.75
#